data_AF-H9U1A2-F1
#
_entry.id   AF-H9U1A2-F1
#
_cell.length_a   1.000
_cell.length_b   1.000
_cell.length_c   1.000
_cell.angle_alpha   90.00
_cell.angle_beta   90.00
_cell.angle_gamma   90.00
#
_symmetry.space_group_name_H-M   'P 1'
#
loop_
_entity.id
_entity.type
_entity.pdbx_description
1 polymer ?
#
loop_
_entity_poly.entity_id
_entity_poly.type
_entity_poly.pdbx_seq_one_letter_code
_entity_poly.pdbx_strand_id
1 'polypeptide(L)'
;SDLHMLPNQHRKQAWLRELASWEPDLVVNTGDNLAHPKAVPAVVQTLSDLLSRPGVFVFGSNDYFGPRLKNPMNYLTSPDHRVRGAALPWQDLRAAFTERGWLDLTHTRREFEVAGLHIAAAGVDDPHIDRDRYDTIAGPA
;
A
#
# COMPACT_ATOMS: atom_id res chain seq x y z
N SER A 1 -2.33 3.16 5.81
CA SER A 1 -2.33 1.73 5.50
C SER A 1 -1.07 1.09 6.04
N ASP A 2 -1.27 -0.06 6.65
CA ASP A 2 -0.24 -0.98 7.16
C ASP A 2 -0.96 -2.32 7.42
N LEU A 3 -1.61 -2.85 6.37
CA LEU A 3 -2.57 -3.94 6.53
C LEU A 3 -1.86 -5.26 6.85
N HIS A 4 -0.69 -5.49 6.24
CA HIS A 4 0.06 -6.75 6.34
C HIS A 4 -0.86 -7.98 6.24
N MET A 5 -1.61 -8.04 5.15
CA MET A 5 -2.66 -9.03 4.99
C MET A 5 -2.09 -10.42 4.74
N LEU A 6 -2.56 -11.40 5.51
CA LEU A 6 -2.44 -12.83 5.19
C LEU A 6 -3.78 -13.34 4.64
N PRO A 7 -3.79 -14.38 3.77
CA PRO A 7 -5.02 -14.85 3.11
C PRO A 7 -6.14 -15.28 4.06
N ASN A 8 -5.79 -15.82 5.24
CA ASN A 8 -6.70 -16.40 6.22
C ASN A 8 -7.11 -15.44 7.35
N GLN A 9 -6.75 -14.15 7.28
CA GLN A 9 -7.11 -13.16 8.31
C GLN A 9 -8.57 -12.66 8.17
N HIS A 10 -9.53 -13.57 8.15
CA HIS A 10 -10.94 -13.27 7.84
C HIS A 10 -11.57 -12.20 8.75
N ARG A 11 -11.17 -12.13 10.03
CA ARG A 11 -11.64 -11.08 10.96
C ARG A 11 -11.16 -9.69 10.55
N LYS A 12 -9.88 -9.55 10.19
CA LYS A 12 -9.31 -8.30 9.68
C LYS A 12 -9.98 -7.89 8.37
N GLN A 13 -10.21 -8.87 7.49
CA GLN A 13 -10.91 -8.66 6.23
C GLN A 13 -12.37 -8.20 6.43
N ALA A 14 -13.09 -8.81 7.38
CA ALA A 14 -14.46 -8.42 7.70
C ALA A 14 -14.52 -6.99 8.23
N TRP A 15 -13.66 -6.65 9.19
CA TRP A 15 -13.58 -5.30 9.74
C TRP A 15 -13.24 -4.25 8.66
N LEU A 16 -12.28 -4.52 7.77
CA LEU A 16 -11.95 -3.61 6.67
C LEU A 16 -13.12 -3.40 5.70
N ARG A 17 -13.93 -4.44 5.43
CA ARG A 17 -15.13 -4.32 4.59
C ARG A 17 -16.17 -3.39 5.23
N GLU A 18 -16.28 -3.38 6.55
CA GLU A 18 -17.21 -2.48 7.26
C GLU A 18 -16.90 -1.00 7.01
N LEU A 19 -15.66 -0.63 6.69
CA LEU A 19 -15.29 0.75 6.37
C LEU A 19 -16.04 1.30 5.15
N ALA A 20 -16.45 0.43 4.21
CA ALA A 20 -17.25 0.86 3.06
C ALA A 20 -18.63 1.41 3.47
N SER A 21 -19.17 0.96 4.62
CA SER A 21 -20.46 1.44 5.14
C SER A 21 -20.42 2.88 5.65
N TRP A 22 -19.23 3.46 5.83
CA TRP A 22 -19.04 4.86 6.17
C TRP A 22 -19.16 5.77 4.95
N GLU A 23 -19.38 5.19 3.76
CA GLU A 23 -19.59 5.89 2.50
C GLU A 23 -18.52 6.95 2.18
N PRO A 24 -17.22 6.60 2.25
CA PRO A 24 -16.16 7.58 2.04
C PRO A 24 -16.21 8.13 0.62
N ASP A 25 -15.99 9.45 0.50
CA ASP A 25 -15.85 10.13 -0.79
C ASP A 25 -14.47 9.86 -1.43
N LEU A 26 -13.44 9.70 -0.60
CA LEU A 26 -12.06 9.43 -1.03
C LEU A 26 -11.41 8.39 -0.14
N VAL A 27 -10.65 7.47 -0.75
CA VAL A 27 -9.83 6.48 -0.04
C VAL A 27 -8.35 6.71 -0.33
N VAL A 28 -7.54 6.86 0.72
CA VAL A 28 -6.08 7.01 0.62
C VAL A 28 -5.42 5.74 1.18
N ASN A 29 -4.68 5.03 0.34
CA ASN A 29 -3.93 3.84 0.75
C ASN A 29 -2.42 4.09 0.73
N THR A 30 -1.79 4.10 1.90
CA THR A 30 -0.37 4.45 2.05
C THR A 30 0.59 3.25 1.95
N GLY A 31 0.18 2.12 1.38
CA GLY A 31 1.03 0.94 1.20
C GLY A 31 0.97 -0.08 2.34
N ASP A 32 1.95 -0.99 2.34
CA ASP A 32 2.11 -2.09 3.30
C ASP A 32 0.88 -3.00 3.40
N ASN A 33 0.31 -3.34 2.25
CA ASN A 33 -0.88 -4.17 2.14
C ASN A 33 -0.58 -5.66 2.29
N LEU A 34 0.55 -6.12 1.75
CA LEU A 34 0.86 -7.54 1.65
C LEU A 34 1.73 -8.05 2.82
N ALA A 35 1.50 -9.30 3.23
CA ALA A 35 2.40 -10.05 4.10
C ALA A 35 2.60 -11.51 3.64
N HIS A 36 2.07 -11.88 2.47
CA HIS A 36 2.15 -13.24 1.94
C HIS A 36 2.03 -13.25 0.40
N PRO A 37 2.71 -14.16 -0.32
CA PRO A 37 2.65 -14.23 -1.79
C PRO A 37 1.25 -14.47 -2.36
N LYS A 38 0.33 -15.01 -1.56
CA LYS A 38 -1.07 -15.26 -1.94
C LYS A 38 -2.05 -14.22 -1.38
N ALA A 39 -1.57 -13.09 -0.86
CA ALA A 39 -2.41 -12.10 -0.18
C ALA A 39 -3.16 -11.17 -1.13
N VAL A 40 -2.73 -11.02 -2.39
CA VAL A 40 -3.37 -10.09 -3.35
C VAL A 40 -4.88 -10.34 -3.49
N PRO A 41 -5.37 -11.58 -3.73
CA PRO A 41 -6.82 -11.81 -3.78
C PRO A 41 -7.54 -11.43 -2.48
N ALA A 42 -6.92 -11.68 -1.33
CA ALA A 42 -7.50 -11.34 -0.05
C ALA A 42 -7.60 -9.82 0.15
N VAL A 43 -6.57 -9.05 -0.22
CA VAL A 43 -6.60 -7.59 -0.17
C VAL A 43 -7.66 -7.04 -1.13
N VAL A 44 -7.64 -7.47 -2.40
CA VAL A 44 -8.55 -6.96 -3.43
C VAL A 44 -10.02 -7.27 -3.08
N GLN A 45 -10.33 -8.49 -2.64
CA GLN A 45 -11.70 -8.85 -2.22
C GLN A 45 -12.13 -8.06 -0.99
N THR A 46 -11.22 -7.83 -0.04
CA THR A 46 -11.50 -7.07 1.18
C THR A 46 -11.79 -5.61 0.88
N LEU A 47 -11.03 -5.01 -0.04
CA LEU A 47 -11.18 -3.61 -0.42
C LEU A 47 -12.16 -3.39 -1.56
N SER A 48 -12.81 -4.43 -2.10
CA SER A 48 -13.60 -4.34 -3.34
C SER A 48 -14.62 -3.19 -3.34
N ASP A 49 -15.36 -3.01 -2.24
CA ASP A 49 -16.36 -1.94 -2.15
C ASP A 49 -15.71 -0.57 -1.99
N LEU A 50 -14.58 -0.47 -1.29
CA LEU A 50 -13.78 0.76 -1.19
C LEU A 50 -13.10 1.12 -2.52
N LEU A 51 -12.70 0.12 -3.30
CA LEU A 51 -12.12 0.28 -4.63
C LEU A 51 -13.13 0.83 -5.64
N SER A 52 -14.43 0.79 -5.34
CA SER A 52 -15.46 1.47 -6.14
C SER A 52 -15.54 2.98 -5.89
N ARG A 53 -14.88 3.48 -4.83
CA ARG A 53 -14.77 4.89 -4.51
C ARG A 53 -13.51 5.49 -5.15
N PRO A 54 -13.49 6.80 -5.45
CA PRO A 54 -12.26 7.49 -5.82
C PRO A 54 -11.15 7.20 -4.80
N GLY A 55 -9.96 6.88 -5.30
CA GLY A 55 -8.87 6.54 -4.41
C GLY A 55 -7.50 6.77 -5.00
N VAL A 56 -6.53 6.87 -4.11
CA VAL A 56 -5.12 7.06 -4.44
C VAL A 56 -4.27 6.14 -3.59
N PHE A 57 -3.13 5.70 -4.13
CA PHE A 57 -2.24 4.83 -3.39
C PHE A 57 -0.76 5.02 -3.71
N VAL A 58 0.08 4.58 -2.77
CA VAL A 58 1.50 4.31 -2.93
C VAL A 58 1.82 2.91 -2.40
N PHE A 59 3.05 2.44 -2.61
CA PHE A 59 3.53 1.18 -2.07
C PHE A 59 4.39 1.38 -0.82
N GLY A 60 4.32 0.39 0.06
CA GLY A 60 5.23 0.24 1.19
C GLY A 60 6.22 -0.91 0.98
N SER A 61 7.27 -0.97 1.78
CA SER A 61 8.29 -2.03 1.70
C SER A 61 7.73 -3.44 1.79
N ASN A 62 6.64 -3.64 2.52
CA ASN A 62 5.99 -4.94 2.67
C ASN A 62 5.08 -5.31 1.51
N ASP A 63 4.75 -4.36 0.62
CA ASP A 63 4.18 -4.73 -0.66
C ASP A 63 5.22 -5.40 -1.55
N TYR A 64 6.48 -4.96 -1.47
CA TYR A 64 7.58 -5.52 -2.26
C TYR A 64 8.16 -6.80 -1.69
N PHE A 65 8.33 -6.89 -0.37
CA PHE A 65 9.07 -7.97 0.28
C PHE A 65 8.29 -8.59 1.43
N GLY A 66 8.22 -9.92 1.44
CA GLY A 66 7.55 -10.65 2.52
C GLY A 66 8.31 -10.60 3.84
N PRO A 67 7.63 -10.87 4.97
CA PRO A 67 8.27 -10.93 6.27
C PRO A 67 9.29 -12.08 6.33
N ARG A 68 10.42 -11.86 7.02
CA ARG A 68 11.35 -12.92 7.43
C ARG A 68 11.38 -13.03 8.94
N LEU A 69 11.43 -14.26 9.44
CA LEU A 69 11.75 -14.53 10.84
C LEU A 69 13.18 -14.03 11.11
N LYS A 70 13.30 -13.06 12.01
CA LYS A 70 14.59 -12.55 12.47
C LYS A 70 15.10 -13.46 13.58
N ASN A 71 16.38 -13.88 13.49
CA ASN A 71 17.02 -14.59 14.59
C ASN A 71 17.41 -13.56 15.67
N PRO A 72 16.89 -13.65 16.90
CA PRO A 72 17.23 -12.71 17.96
C PRO A 72 18.73 -12.71 18.32
N MET A 73 19.47 -13.80 18.08
CA MET A 73 20.92 -13.81 18.31
C MET A 73 21.70 -12.87 17.37
N ASN A 74 21.11 -12.48 16.23
CA ASN A 74 21.74 -11.55 15.30
C ASN A 74 21.91 -10.14 15.89
N TYR A 75 21.16 -9.78 16.93
CA TYR A 75 21.38 -8.53 17.67
C TYR A 75 22.78 -8.47 18.32
N LEU A 76 23.36 -9.63 18.65
CA LEU A 76 24.67 -9.73 19.31
C LEU A 76 25.84 -9.80 18.31
N THR A 77 25.58 -10.25 17.08
CA THR A 77 26.65 -10.58 16.12
C THR A 77 26.64 -9.70 14.86
N SER A 78 25.52 -9.06 14.51
CA SER A 78 25.38 -8.28 13.27
C SER A 78 24.20 -7.29 13.35
N PRO A 79 24.35 -6.15 14.05
CA PRO A 79 23.24 -5.21 14.27
C PRO A 79 22.66 -4.59 12.99
N ASP A 80 23.46 -4.47 11.91
CA ASP A 80 23.07 -3.75 10.69
C ASP A 80 22.55 -4.64 9.54
N HIS A 81 22.40 -5.96 9.73
CA HIS A 81 22.02 -6.84 8.63
C HIS A 81 20.50 -6.86 8.38
N ARG A 82 20.01 -5.95 7.52
CA ARG A 82 18.63 -5.93 7.03
C ARG A 82 18.43 -7.00 5.96
N VAL A 83 17.86 -8.14 6.34
CA VAL A 83 17.50 -9.21 5.41
C VAL A 83 16.11 -8.98 4.86
N ARG A 84 15.99 -8.77 3.53
CA ARG A 84 14.71 -8.69 2.84
C ARG A 84 14.15 -10.09 2.61
N GLY A 85 12.82 -10.24 2.71
CA GLY A 85 12.16 -11.49 2.36
C GLY A 85 12.02 -11.69 0.86
N ALA A 86 11.30 -12.74 0.47
CA ALA A 86 11.00 -13.01 -0.93
C ALA A 86 10.19 -11.86 -1.55
N ALA A 87 10.40 -11.60 -2.83
CA ALA A 87 9.59 -10.64 -3.56
C ALA A 87 8.12 -11.07 -3.55
N LEU A 88 7.23 -10.12 -3.31
CA LEU A 88 5.79 -10.30 -3.32
C LEU A 88 5.17 -9.79 -4.62
N PRO A 89 3.97 -10.25 -5.00
CA PRO A 89 3.31 -9.88 -6.25
C PRO A 89 2.67 -8.47 -6.19
N TRP A 90 3.48 -7.44 -5.90
CA TRP A 90 3.03 -6.04 -5.82
C TRP A 90 2.52 -5.51 -7.16
N GLN A 91 3.00 -6.06 -8.29
CA GLN A 91 2.55 -5.68 -9.62
C GLN A 91 1.09 -6.09 -9.87
N ASP A 92 0.69 -7.26 -9.38
CA ASP A 92 -0.70 -7.72 -9.46
C ASP A 92 -1.60 -6.84 -8.59
N LEU A 93 -1.11 -6.43 -7.41
CA LEU A 93 -1.81 -5.48 -6.54
C LEU A 93 -1.97 -4.12 -7.23
N ARG A 94 -0.89 -3.61 -7.86
CA ARG A 94 -0.91 -2.38 -8.66
C ARG A 94 -1.98 -2.44 -9.73
N ALA A 95 -1.94 -3.50 -10.55
CA ALA A 95 -2.90 -3.72 -11.63
C ALA A 95 -4.33 -3.67 -11.09
N ALA A 96 -4.62 -4.45 -10.04
CA ALA A 96 -5.95 -4.51 -9.44
C ALA A 96 -6.46 -3.15 -8.92
N PHE A 97 -5.59 -2.33 -8.31
CA PHE A 97 -5.98 -0.99 -7.86
C PHE A 97 -6.20 -0.04 -9.04
N THR A 98 -5.28 -0.02 -10.00
CA THR A 98 -5.41 0.85 -11.19
C THR A 98 -6.59 0.49 -12.08
N GLU A 99 -6.90 -0.79 -12.25
CA GLU A 99 -8.07 -1.26 -13.01
C GLU A 99 -9.39 -0.84 -12.37
N ARG A 100 -9.40 -0.58 -11.06
CA ARG A 100 -10.54 -0.03 -10.32
C ARG A 100 -10.60 1.49 -10.34
N GLY A 101 -9.68 2.15 -11.05
CA GLY A 101 -9.65 3.60 -11.22
C GLY A 101 -8.90 4.35 -10.12
N TRP A 102 -8.28 3.67 -9.17
CA TRP A 102 -7.41 4.33 -8.20
C TRP A 102 -6.14 4.86 -8.87
N LEU A 103 -5.70 6.04 -8.44
CA LEU A 103 -4.51 6.69 -8.96
C LEU A 103 -3.26 6.22 -8.20
N ASP A 104 -2.31 5.67 -8.93
CA ASP A 104 -0.97 5.40 -8.42
C ASP A 104 -0.18 6.70 -8.33
N LEU A 105 0.18 7.08 -7.09
CA LEU A 105 0.94 8.29 -6.79
C LEU A 105 2.44 8.02 -6.62
N THR A 106 2.93 6.81 -6.88
CA THR A 106 4.35 6.47 -6.72
C THR A 106 5.22 7.40 -7.60
N HIS A 107 5.88 8.37 -6.96
CA HIS A 107 6.71 9.40 -7.58
C HIS A 107 5.99 10.36 -8.52
N THR A 108 4.67 10.54 -8.32
CA THR A 108 3.88 11.44 -9.16
C THR A 108 3.04 12.40 -8.34
N ARG A 109 2.71 13.54 -8.96
CA ARG A 109 1.68 14.47 -8.50
C ARG A 109 0.47 14.34 -9.41
N ARG A 110 -0.72 14.35 -8.82
CA ARG A 110 -2.01 14.33 -9.51
C ARG A 110 -2.93 15.39 -8.92
N GLU A 111 -3.73 15.97 -9.79
CA GLU A 111 -4.85 16.83 -9.42
C GLU A 111 -6.11 16.15 -9.93
N PHE A 112 -7.13 16.08 -9.08
CA PHE A 112 -8.39 15.40 -9.38
C PHE A 112 -9.52 16.00 -8.53
N GLU A 113 -10.76 15.74 -8.91
CA GLU A 113 -11.93 16.21 -8.20
C GLU A 113 -12.62 15.04 -7.48
N VAL A 114 -13.02 15.26 -6.22
CA VAL A 114 -13.85 14.34 -5.46
C VAL A 114 -14.93 15.13 -4.76
N ALA A 115 -16.20 14.75 -4.96
CA ALA A 115 -17.36 15.40 -4.33
C ALA A 115 -17.37 16.94 -4.50
N GLY A 116 -16.96 17.45 -5.67
CA GLY A 116 -16.87 18.89 -5.94
C GLY A 116 -15.63 19.60 -5.39
N LEU A 117 -14.71 18.87 -4.74
CA LEU A 117 -13.47 19.41 -4.19
C LEU A 117 -12.29 19.10 -5.10
N HIS A 118 -11.54 20.13 -5.50
CA HIS A 118 -10.26 19.95 -6.18
C HIS A 118 -9.18 19.54 -5.18
N ILE A 119 -8.56 18.39 -5.41
CA ILE A 119 -7.53 17.80 -4.56
C ILE A 119 -6.25 17.66 -5.36
N ALA A 120 -5.16 18.21 -4.83
CA ALA A 120 -3.80 17.94 -5.30
C ALA A 120 -3.15 16.93 -4.35
N ALA A 121 -2.69 15.80 -4.89
CA ALA A 121 -2.00 14.77 -4.14
C ALA A 121 -0.65 14.44 -4.79
N ALA A 122 0.34 14.16 -3.96
CA ALA A 122 1.66 13.72 -4.39
C ALA A 122 2.11 12.55 -3.52
N GLY A 123 2.77 11.57 -4.11
CA GLY A 123 3.23 10.38 -3.42
C GLY A 123 4.69 10.06 -3.72
N VAL A 124 5.37 9.47 -2.74
CA VAL A 124 6.68 8.84 -2.91
C VAL A 124 6.58 7.39 -2.46
N ASP A 125 7.47 6.56 -2.99
CA ASP A 125 7.70 5.18 -2.57
C ASP A 125 8.40 5.15 -1.19
N ASP A 126 8.59 3.95 -0.62
CA ASP A 126 9.03 3.78 0.76
C ASP A 126 10.50 4.19 1.02
N PRO A 127 10.77 5.15 1.94
CA PRO A 127 12.13 5.55 2.31
C PRO A 127 12.90 4.49 3.10
N HIS A 128 12.24 3.52 3.74
CA HIS A 128 12.93 2.47 4.50
C HIS A 128 13.73 1.51 3.62
N ILE A 129 13.46 1.53 2.31
CA ILE A 129 14.18 0.76 1.29
C ILE A 129 14.84 1.66 0.24
N ASP A 130 15.03 2.95 0.58
CA ASP A 130 15.69 3.97 -0.25
C ASP A 130 15.04 4.10 -1.64
N ARG A 131 13.70 3.98 -1.70
CA ARG A 131 12.95 4.10 -2.95
C ARG A 131 12.27 5.45 -3.08
N ASP A 132 12.18 6.24 -2.02
CA ASP A 132 11.61 7.57 -2.06
C ASP A 132 12.40 8.47 -3.04
N ARG A 133 11.66 9.32 -3.77
CA ARG A 133 12.22 10.29 -4.72
C ARG A 133 11.45 11.58 -4.57
N TYR A 134 11.80 12.34 -3.54
CA TYR A 134 11.11 13.60 -3.23
C TYR A 134 11.27 14.64 -4.33
N ASP A 135 12.39 14.62 -5.03
CA ASP A 135 12.70 15.49 -6.16
C ASP A 135 11.67 15.37 -7.29
N THR A 136 11.06 14.19 -7.49
CA THR A 136 10.08 13.98 -8.56
C THR A 136 8.70 14.57 -8.26
N ILE A 137 8.44 14.95 -7.01
CA ILE A 137 7.17 15.53 -6.57
C ILE A 137 7.30 16.94 -6.00
N ALA A 138 8.51 17.51 -6.00
CA ALA A 138 8.77 18.84 -5.46
C ALA A 138 7.92 19.90 -6.18
N GLY A 139 7.26 20.75 -5.40
CA GLY A 139 6.58 21.94 -5.90
C GLY A 139 7.55 23.12 -6.04
N PRO A 140 7.12 24.23 -6.67
CA PRO A 140 7.89 25.47 -6.61
C PRO A 140 8.15 25.87 -5.15
N ALA A 141 9.38 26.32 -4.88
CA ALA A 141 9.82 26.82 -3.58
C ALA A 141 9.15 28.15 -3.21
#